data_AF-A0A7R9V7X0-F1
#
_entry.id   AF-A0A7R9V7X0-F1
#
_cell.length_a   1.000
_cell.length_b   1.000
_cell.length_c   1.000
_cell.angle_alpha   90.00
_cell.angle_beta   90.00
_cell.angle_gamma   90.00
#
_symmetry.space_group_name_H-M   'P 1'
#
loop_
_entity.id
_entity.type
_entity.pdbx_description
1 polymer ?
#
loop_
_entity_poly.entity_id
_entity_poly.type
_entity_poly.pdbx_seq_one_letter_code
_entity_poly.pdbx_strand_id
1 'polypeptide(L)'
;MAGGGGGTVPGTDVSWAHVQDGARVALGTGIFLLLQRLVQDWVDRDNLWQSRLGEFCSWSAITLVTVASPLMGKTAQVSWHRLLGTLLGGAVGIGLAMSYSDAAIVIGGVLMGLLATAYALHKKMEYAGKLCTITYIIVFATNGPLSREEIAVFGSMRVFGIIAGVTFMFFASVLMFPRTGTEAAIREMRKAAAALAALHQHAWDALDEARTGGEGKGGKSAMTLCEDAHEAFAKAVRAVEDNLAIADEEVFLGLVWGHRMLLPKWLVEGAYVLVRVAKLPAGLL
;
A
#
# COMPACT_ATOMS: atom_id res chain seq x y z
N MET A 1 7.37 -44.46 -25.42
CA MET A 1 6.30 -43.92 -24.55
C MET A 1 6.57 -42.44 -24.38
N ALA A 2 5.91 -41.62 -25.19
CA ALA A 2 6.06 -40.17 -25.16
C ALA A 2 5.29 -39.64 -23.94
N GLY A 3 6.02 -39.20 -22.91
CA GLY A 3 5.44 -38.46 -21.79
C GLY A 3 4.96 -37.11 -22.31
N GLY A 4 3.65 -37.02 -22.58
CA GLY A 4 3.00 -35.76 -22.90
C GLY A 4 3.11 -34.83 -21.70
N GLY A 5 4.14 -33.99 -21.70
CA GLY A 5 4.26 -32.86 -20.80
C GLY A 5 3.08 -31.93 -21.07
N GLY A 6 2.03 -32.07 -20.27
CA GLY A 6 0.91 -31.15 -20.25
C GLY A 6 1.46 -29.78 -19.87
N GLY A 7 1.79 -28.99 -20.88
CA GLY A 7 2.12 -27.58 -20.74
C GLY A 7 0.90 -26.90 -20.15
N THR A 8 0.89 -26.78 -18.82
CA THR A 8 -0.08 -25.94 -18.11
C THR A 8 0.06 -24.55 -18.71
N VAL A 9 -0.97 -24.14 -19.45
CA VAL A 9 -1.01 -22.85 -20.13
C VAL A 9 -0.70 -21.76 -19.09
N PRO A 10 0.41 -21.03 -19.22
CA PRO A 10 0.75 -19.95 -18.30
C PRO A 10 -0.24 -18.80 -18.55
N GLY A 11 -1.39 -18.82 -17.88
CA GLY A 11 -2.48 -17.92 -18.30
C GLY A 11 -3.51 -17.49 -17.27
N THR A 12 -3.94 -18.33 -16.33
CA THR A 12 -5.15 -17.97 -15.54
C THR A 12 -5.19 -18.44 -14.10
N ASP A 13 -4.07 -18.91 -13.54
CA ASP A 13 -4.02 -19.16 -12.10
C ASP A 13 -4.02 -17.83 -11.37
N VAL A 14 -5.23 -17.33 -11.09
CA VAL A 14 -5.47 -16.28 -10.11
C VAL A 14 -4.82 -16.80 -8.83
N SER A 15 -3.61 -16.31 -8.56
CA SER A 15 -2.87 -16.75 -7.39
C SER A 15 -3.78 -16.56 -6.18
N TRP A 16 -3.90 -17.58 -5.34
CA TRP A 16 -4.63 -17.53 -4.08
C TRP A 16 -4.22 -16.30 -3.23
N ALA A 17 -3.06 -15.71 -3.51
CA ALA A 17 -2.71 -14.34 -3.12
C ALA A 17 -3.79 -13.28 -3.35
N HIS A 18 -4.24 -13.14 -4.59
CA HIS A 18 -5.13 -12.06 -5.01
C HIS A 18 -6.53 -12.25 -4.44
N VAL A 19 -7.01 -13.49 -4.31
CA VAL A 19 -8.32 -13.76 -3.71
C VAL A 19 -8.30 -13.51 -2.20
N GLN A 20 -7.21 -13.83 -1.48
CA GLN A 20 -7.08 -13.49 -0.05
C GLN A 20 -7.09 -11.97 0.18
N ASP A 21 -6.36 -11.24 -0.65
CA ASP A 21 -6.33 -9.77 -0.59
C ASP A 21 -7.71 -9.17 -0.91
N GLY A 22 -8.34 -9.65 -1.99
CA GLY A 22 -9.70 -9.24 -2.38
C GLY A 22 -10.73 -9.51 -1.27
N ALA A 23 -10.66 -10.67 -0.61
CA ALA A 23 -11.54 -11.01 0.50
C ALA A 23 -11.36 -10.05 1.69
N ARG A 24 -10.11 -9.73 2.04
CA ARG A 24 -9.79 -8.76 3.11
C ARG A 24 -10.32 -7.37 2.81
N VAL A 25 -10.15 -6.89 1.56
CA VAL A 25 -10.67 -5.59 1.12
C VAL A 25 -12.20 -5.58 1.12
N ALA A 26 -12.83 -6.63 0.62
CA ALA A 26 -14.29 -6.76 0.58
C ALA A 26 -14.89 -6.77 1.99
N LEU A 27 -14.31 -7.54 2.92
CA LEU A 27 -14.75 -7.60 4.31
C LEU A 27 -14.60 -6.24 5.01
N GLY A 28 -13.45 -5.60 4.88
CA GLY A 28 -13.23 -4.28 5.49
C GLY A 28 -14.15 -3.20 4.92
N THR A 29 -14.33 -3.17 3.61
CA THR A 29 -15.26 -2.24 2.94
C THR A 29 -16.70 -2.52 3.38
N GLY A 30 -17.10 -3.79 3.42
CA GLY A 30 -18.42 -4.22 3.87
C GLY A 30 -18.74 -3.80 5.31
N ILE A 31 -17.75 -3.87 6.22
CA ILE A 31 -17.90 -3.42 7.60
C ILE A 31 -18.19 -1.92 7.68
N PHE A 32 -17.44 -1.08 6.96
CA PHE A 32 -17.68 0.37 6.98
C PHE A 32 -19.00 0.76 6.29
N LEU A 33 -19.39 0.08 5.21
CA LEU A 33 -20.69 0.31 4.56
C LEU A 33 -21.86 -0.13 5.44
N LEU A 34 -21.72 -1.27 6.13
CA LEU A 34 -22.72 -1.73 7.10
C LEU A 34 -22.83 -0.75 8.27
N LEU A 35 -21.70 -0.28 8.80
CA LEU A 35 -21.68 0.72 9.87
C LEU A 35 -22.37 2.02 9.43
N GLN A 36 -22.09 2.50 8.21
CA GLN A 36 -22.77 3.65 7.64
C GLN A 36 -24.28 3.45 7.57
N ARG A 37 -24.72 2.27 7.10
CA ARG A 37 -26.14 1.94 7.00
C ARG A 37 -26.83 1.89 8.37
N LEU A 38 -26.18 1.26 9.36
CA LEU A 38 -26.69 1.19 10.73
C LEU A 38 -26.81 2.57 11.36
N VAL A 39 -25.81 3.44 11.16
CA VAL A 39 -25.86 4.83 11.64
C VAL A 39 -27.00 5.61 10.98
N GLN A 40 -27.23 5.41 9.67
CA GLN A 40 -28.33 6.06 8.97
C GLN A 40 -29.71 5.64 9.49
N ASP A 41 -29.86 4.38 9.91
CA ASP A 41 -31.11 3.87 10.45
C ASP A 41 -31.33 4.26 11.93
N TRP A 42 -30.25 4.53 12.68
CA TRP A 42 -30.31 4.90 14.11
C TRP A 42 -30.43 6.40 14.37
N VAL A 43 -29.84 7.23 13.51
CA VAL A 43 -29.76 8.67 13.70
C VAL A 43 -30.82 9.36 12.86
N ASP A 44 -31.61 10.24 13.47
CA ASP A 44 -32.64 11.03 12.80
C ASP A 44 -32.09 11.72 11.56
N ARG A 45 -32.89 11.74 10.48
CA ARG A 45 -32.47 12.28 9.17
C ARG A 45 -32.09 13.76 9.21
N ASP A 46 -32.64 14.51 10.16
CA ASP A 46 -32.39 15.93 10.30
C ASP A 46 -31.15 16.24 11.15
N ASN A 47 -30.47 15.21 11.65
CA ASN A 47 -29.31 15.39 12.50
C ASN A 47 -28.03 15.54 11.66
N LEU A 48 -27.34 16.68 11.82
CA LEU A 48 -26.04 16.97 11.21
C LEU A 48 -24.99 15.87 11.46
N TRP A 49 -25.08 15.14 12.56
CA TRP A 49 -24.17 14.03 12.85
C TRP A 49 -24.31 12.85 11.87
N GLN A 50 -25.50 12.65 11.29
CA GLN A 50 -25.74 11.57 10.34
C GLN A 50 -24.89 11.75 9.07
N SER A 51 -24.83 12.97 8.53
CA SER A 51 -24.02 13.27 7.34
C SER A 51 -22.53 13.14 7.63
N ARG A 52 -22.07 13.63 8.79
CA ARG A 52 -20.65 13.55 9.21
C ARG A 52 -20.18 12.11 9.44
N LEU A 53 -20.99 11.28 10.07
CA LEU A 53 -20.67 9.86 10.26
C LEU A 53 -20.70 9.09 8.94
N GLY A 54 -21.59 9.46 8.02
CA GLY A 54 -21.59 8.94 6.66
C GLY A 54 -20.30 9.27 5.89
N GLU A 55 -19.84 10.51 6.00
CA GLU A 55 -18.55 10.95 5.43
C GLU A 55 -17.38 10.18 6.04
N PHE A 56 -17.35 10.03 7.37
CA PHE A 56 -16.33 9.25 8.08
C PHE A 56 -16.26 7.82 7.54
N CYS A 57 -17.39 7.10 7.49
CA CYS A 57 -17.43 5.72 7.02
C CYS A 57 -17.01 5.60 5.56
N SER A 58 -17.46 6.53 4.71
CA SER A 58 -17.11 6.57 3.29
C SER A 58 -15.62 6.77 3.09
N TRP A 59 -15.01 7.73 3.80
CA TRP A 59 -13.57 7.98 3.72
C TRP A 59 -12.73 6.85 4.30
N SER A 60 -13.21 6.18 5.36
CA SER A 60 -12.57 4.97 5.89
C SER A 60 -12.59 3.83 4.87
N ALA A 61 -13.73 3.58 4.21
CA ALA A 61 -13.86 2.56 3.18
C ALA A 61 -12.96 2.85 1.97
N ILE A 62 -12.97 4.08 1.44
CA ILE A 62 -12.08 4.49 0.34
C ILE A 62 -10.62 4.28 0.75
N THR A 63 -10.27 4.69 1.97
CA THR A 63 -8.91 4.53 2.49
C THR A 63 -8.47 3.09 2.55
N LEU A 64 -9.33 2.23 3.09
CA LEU A 64 -9.09 0.80 3.18
C LEU A 64 -8.76 0.21 1.80
N VAL A 65 -9.58 0.49 0.78
CA VAL A 65 -9.35 0.01 -0.59
C VAL A 65 -8.02 0.51 -1.15
N THR A 66 -7.72 1.79 -0.97
CA THR A 66 -6.53 2.41 -1.56
C THR A 66 -5.21 2.06 -0.89
N VAL A 67 -5.22 1.67 0.38
CA VAL A 67 -4.00 1.26 1.12
C VAL A 67 -3.83 -0.27 1.13
N ALA A 68 -4.82 -0.99 0.62
CA ALA A 68 -4.75 -2.44 0.52
C ALA A 68 -3.63 -2.88 -0.41
N SER A 69 -2.81 -3.80 0.09
CA SER A 69 -1.72 -4.41 -0.65
C SER A 69 -1.49 -5.82 -0.12
N PRO A 70 -1.17 -6.81 -0.99
CA PRO A 70 -0.93 -8.17 -0.55
C PRO A 70 0.28 -8.31 0.38
N LEU A 71 1.17 -7.31 0.43
CA LEU A 71 2.33 -7.27 1.32
C LEU A 71 2.10 -6.28 2.45
N MET A 72 2.22 -6.73 3.69
CA MET A 72 1.96 -5.91 4.87
C MET A 72 2.90 -4.69 4.94
N GLY A 73 4.19 -4.84 4.66
CA GLY A 73 5.14 -3.73 4.64
C GLY A 73 4.76 -2.64 3.61
N LYS A 74 4.26 -3.05 2.44
CA LYS A 74 3.77 -2.12 1.42
C LYS A 74 2.48 -1.42 1.86
N THR A 75 1.54 -2.14 2.48
CA THR A 75 0.34 -1.52 3.08
C THR A 75 0.72 -0.51 4.16
N ALA A 76 1.70 -0.81 5.01
CA ALA A 76 2.17 0.12 6.05
C ALA A 76 2.79 1.39 5.43
N GLN A 77 3.64 1.24 4.41
CA GLN A 77 4.26 2.38 3.72
C GLN A 77 3.21 3.26 3.03
N VAL A 78 2.28 2.67 2.27
CA VAL A 78 1.22 3.41 1.58
C VAL A 78 0.28 4.08 2.60
N SER A 79 -0.03 3.39 3.69
CA SER A 79 -0.80 3.94 4.80
C SER A 79 -0.12 5.14 5.45
N TRP A 80 1.19 5.06 5.67
CA TRP A 80 1.97 6.17 6.22
C TRP A 80 1.97 7.39 5.30
N HIS A 81 2.20 7.17 4.00
CA HIS A 81 2.13 8.25 3.01
C HIS A 81 0.75 8.90 2.98
N ARG A 82 -0.31 8.10 3.10
CA ARG A 82 -1.69 8.59 3.12
C ARG A 82 -2.01 9.38 4.37
N LEU A 83 -1.63 8.86 5.54
CA LEU A 83 -1.79 9.55 6.81
C LEU A 83 -1.08 10.90 6.79
N LEU A 84 0.20 10.93 6.40
CA LEU A 84 1.00 12.15 6.37
C LEU A 84 0.44 13.18 5.39
N GLY A 85 0.13 12.77 4.16
CA GLY A 85 -0.43 13.67 3.14
C GLY A 85 -1.77 14.27 3.60
N THR A 86 -2.65 13.46 4.19
CA THR A 86 -3.93 13.95 4.68
C THR A 86 -3.80 14.84 5.90
N LEU A 87 -2.96 14.50 6.88
CA LEU A 87 -2.76 15.33 8.06
C LEU A 87 -2.22 16.71 7.68
N LEU A 88 -1.18 16.76 6.84
CA LEU A 88 -0.59 18.03 6.40
C LEU A 88 -1.55 18.84 5.53
N GLY A 89 -2.15 18.22 4.51
CA GLY A 89 -3.09 18.90 3.62
C GLY A 89 -4.35 19.37 4.34
N GLY A 90 -4.85 18.57 5.28
CA GLY A 90 -6.00 18.90 6.12
C GLY A 90 -5.69 20.03 7.10
N ALA A 91 -4.57 19.97 7.81
CA ALA A 91 -4.16 21.01 8.76
C ALA A 91 -3.95 22.36 8.06
N VAL A 92 -3.25 22.38 6.92
CA VAL A 92 -3.05 23.60 6.12
C VAL A 92 -4.38 24.09 5.53
N GLY A 93 -5.23 23.18 5.04
CA GLY A 93 -6.56 23.52 4.53
C GLY A 93 -7.44 24.20 5.57
N ILE A 94 -7.51 23.63 6.78
CA ILE A 94 -8.25 24.23 7.90
C ILE A 94 -7.63 25.57 8.31
N GLY A 95 -6.29 25.64 8.43
CA GLY A 95 -5.60 26.86 8.83
C GLY A 95 -5.82 28.04 7.87
N LEU A 96 -5.73 27.79 6.56
CA LEU A 96 -5.99 28.81 5.55
C LEU A 96 -7.48 29.15 5.42
N ALA A 97 -8.39 28.20 5.63
CA ALA A 97 -9.82 28.50 5.68
C ALA A 97 -10.18 29.50 6.80
N MET A 98 -9.38 29.55 7.87
CA MET A 98 -9.59 30.53 8.95
C MET A 98 -9.15 31.95 8.59
N SER A 99 -8.34 32.17 7.55
CA SER A 99 -7.72 33.47 7.26
C SER A 99 -8.63 34.52 6.61
N TYR A 100 -9.90 34.22 6.30
CA TYR A 100 -10.90 35.13 5.69
C TYR A 100 -10.52 35.74 4.32
N SER A 101 -9.48 35.25 3.65
CA SER A 101 -8.99 35.86 2.40
C SER A 101 -8.93 34.83 1.28
N ASP A 102 -9.80 34.97 0.28
CA ASP A 102 -9.83 34.09 -0.90
C ASP A 102 -8.47 34.06 -1.61
N ALA A 103 -7.79 35.22 -1.66
CA ALA A 103 -6.44 35.31 -2.21
C ALA A 103 -5.43 34.49 -1.40
N ALA A 104 -5.49 34.54 -0.06
CA ALA A 104 -4.61 33.76 0.80
C ALA A 104 -4.83 32.25 0.61
N ILE A 105 -6.07 31.83 0.37
CA ILE A 105 -6.41 30.42 0.14
C ILE A 105 -5.90 29.97 -1.24
N VAL A 106 -6.11 30.74 -2.29
CA VAL A 106 -5.61 30.39 -3.64
C VAL A 106 -4.08 30.35 -3.65
N ILE A 107 -3.42 31.40 -3.15
CA ILE A 107 -1.96 31.50 -3.10
C ILE A 107 -1.39 30.42 -2.17
N GLY A 108 -1.97 30.24 -1.00
CA GLY A 108 -1.54 29.22 -0.03
C GLY A 108 -1.68 27.80 -0.58
N GLY A 109 -2.73 27.52 -1.36
CA GLY A 109 -2.91 26.25 -2.05
C GLY A 109 -1.83 25.96 -3.09
N VAL A 110 -1.49 26.96 -3.91
CA VAL A 110 -0.41 26.85 -4.90
C VAL A 110 0.93 26.65 -4.22
N LEU A 111 1.26 27.46 -3.22
CA LEU A 111 2.52 27.35 -2.47
C LEU A 111 2.63 26.00 -1.76
N MET A 112 1.58 25.56 -1.07
CA MET A 112 1.56 24.27 -0.40
C MET A 112 1.73 23.13 -1.42
N GLY A 113 1.05 23.17 -2.56
CA GLY A 113 1.22 22.17 -3.62
C GLY A 113 2.65 22.11 -4.15
N LEU A 114 3.28 23.25 -4.41
CA LEU A 114 4.68 23.33 -4.85
C LEU A 114 5.66 22.81 -3.79
N LEU A 115 5.50 23.25 -2.54
CA LEU A 115 6.36 22.81 -1.44
C LEU A 115 6.18 21.32 -1.12
N ALA A 116 4.94 20.83 -1.09
CA ALA A 116 4.65 19.43 -0.83
C ALA A 116 5.18 18.52 -1.95
N THR A 117 5.06 18.93 -3.22
CA THR A 117 5.60 18.15 -4.35
C THR A 117 7.13 18.20 -4.41
N ALA A 118 7.74 19.36 -4.18
CA ALA A 118 9.21 19.47 -4.11
C ALA A 118 9.79 18.64 -2.97
N TYR A 119 9.20 18.72 -1.77
CA TYR A 119 9.60 17.91 -0.62
C TYR A 119 9.39 16.41 -0.87
N ALA A 120 8.24 16.06 -1.44
CA ALA A 120 7.92 14.68 -1.80
C ALA A 120 8.91 14.10 -2.82
N LEU A 121 9.34 14.89 -3.81
CA LEU A 121 10.36 14.48 -4.78
C LEU A 121 11.71 14.25 -4.09
N HIS A 122 12.12 15.17 -3.21
CA HIS A 122 13.38 15.06 -2.47
C HIS A 122 13.43 13.82 -1.55
N LYS A 123 12.30 13.47 -0.91
CA LYS A 123 12.20 12.31 -0.01
C LYS A 123 11.70 11.03 -0.69
N LYS A 124 11.48 11.03 -2.01
CA LYS A 124 10.87 9.91 -2.76
C LYS A 124 9.48 9.50 -2.22
N MET A 125 8.72 10.46 -1.70
CA MET A 125 7.37 10.31 -1.15
C MET A 125 6.30 10.91 -2.08
N GLU A 126 6.43 10.76 -3.40
CA GLU A 126 5.56 11.41 -4.39
C GLU A 126 4.06 11.22 -4.11
N TYR A 127 3.67 10.04 -3.66
CA TYR A 127 2.28 9.73 -3.31
C TYR A 127 1.75 10.61 -2.16
N ALA A 128 2.55 10.83 -1.11
CA ALA A 128 2.17 11.70 0.01
C ALA A 128 2.02 13.16 -0.42
N GLY A 129 2.93 13.64 -1.28
CA GLY A 129 2.86 15.01 -1.84
C GLY A 129 1.59 15.23 -2.66
N LYS A 130 1.23 14.28 -3.53
CA LYS A 130 -0.03 14.32 -4.31
C LYS A 130 -1.25 14.32 -3.40
N LEU A 131 -1.26 13.47 -2.36
CA LEU A 131 -2.36 13.40 -1.41
C LEU A 131 -2.50 14.65 -0.53
N CYS A 132 -1.40 15.32 -0.21
CA CYS A 132 -1.40 16.60 0.49
C CYS A 132 -2.19 17.65 -0.31
N THR A 133 -1.84 17.82 -1.58
CA THR A 133 -2.53 18.74 -2.50
C THR A 133 -4.00 18.37 -2.68
N ILE A 134 -4.31 17.09 -2.93
CA ILE A 134 -5.70 16.63 -3.09
C ILE A 134 -6.52 16.86 -1.81
N THR A 135 -5.95 16.57 -0.64
CA THR A 135 -6.68 16.74 0.63
C THR A 135 -6.98 18.21 0.89
N TYR A 136 -6.02 19.09 0.65
CA TYR A 136 -6.22 20.53 0.72
C TYR A 136 -7.36 21.00 -0.19
N ILE A 137 -7.34 20.59 -1.47
CA ILE A 137 -8.39 20.93 -2.43
C ILE A 137 -9.74 20.44 -1.92
N ILE A 138 -9.83 19.22 -1.37
CA ILE A 138 -11.14 18.73 -0.91
C ILE A 138 -11.62 19.49 0.32
N VAL A 139 -10.75 19.75 1.31
CA VAL A 139 -11.14 20.51 2.51
C VAL A 139 -11.64 21.90 2.17
N PHE A 140 -11.09 22.55 1.12
CA PHE A 140 -11.50 23.88 0.73
C PHE A 140 -12.54 23.92 -0.40
N ALA A 141 -12.23 23.36 -1.56
CA ALA A 141 -13.01 23.52 -2.79
C ALA A 141 -14.39 22.84 -2.76
N THR A 142 -14.59 21.82 -1.93
CA THR A 142 -15.91 21.14 -1.85
C THR A 142 -16.89 21.80 -0.89
N ASN A 143 -16.45 22.81 -0.14
CA ASN A 143 -17.20 23.37 0.99
C ASN A 143 -17.64 24.83 0.80
N GLY A 144 -17.83 25.27 -0.45
CA GLY A 144 -18.01 26.67 -0.87
C GLY A 144 -18.84 27.59 0.06
N PRO A 145 -20.07 27.23 0.47
CA PRO A 145 -20.88 28.08 1.36
C PRO A 145 -20.87 27.67 2.84
N LEU A 146 -20.05 26.69 3.26
CA LEU A 146 -20.07 26.21 4.65
C LEU A 146 -19.46 27.22 5.61
N SER A 147 -19.97 27.23 6.84
CA SER A 147 -19.37 27.96 7.94
C SER A 147 -17.98 27.40 8.30
N ARG A 148 -17.17 28.20 8.97
CA ARG A 148 -15.80 27.82 9.40
C ARG A 148 -15.78 26.59 10.27
N GLU A 149 -16.73 26.53 11.19
CA GLU A 149 -16.88 25.41 12.12
C GLU A 149 -17.20 24.14 11.34
N GLU A 150 -18.08 24.24 10.33
CA GLU A 150 -18.40 23.11 9.46
C GLU A 150 -17.21 22.65 8.62
N ILE A 151 -16.37 23.58 8.12
CA ILE A 151 -15.13 23.23 7.40
C ILE A 151 -14.15 22.50 8.34
N ALA A 152 -13.97 23.00 9.56
CA ALA A 152 -13.08 22.39 10.54
C ALA A 152 -13.58 20.99 10.96
N VAL A 153 -14.88 20.84 11.20
CA VAL A 153 -15.52 19.55 11.52
C VAL A 153 -15.39 18.59 10.34
N PHE A 154 -15.67 19.04 9.11
CA PHE A 154 -15.51 18.23 7.89
C PHE A 154 -14.06 17.74 7.72
N GLY A 155 -13.09 18.66 7.82
CA GLY A 155 -11.67 18.34 7.72
C GLY A 155 -11.23 17.34 8.80
N SER A 156 -11.71 17.52 10.02
CA SER A 156 -11.44 16.61 11.14
C SER A 156 -12.02 15.22 10.91
N MET A 157 -13.29 15.13 10.49
CA MET A 157 -13.95 13.84 10.19
C MET A 157 -13.22 13.06 9.11
N ARG A 158 -12.67 13.76 8.10
CA ARG A 158 -11.85 13.14 7.06
C ARG A 158 -10.54 12.58 7.63
N VAL A 159 -9.84 13.33 8.47
CA VAL A 159 -8.61 12.88 9.14
C VAL A 159 -8.91 11.63 9.98
N PHE A 160 -9.96 11.66 10.79
CA PHE A 160 -10.37 10.50 11.59
C PHE A 160 -10.77 9.30 10.72
N GLY A 161 -11.51 9.53 9.63
CA GLY A 161 -11.90 8.48 8.70
C GLY A 161 -10.68 7.78 8.08
N ILE A 162 -9.65 8.54 7.72
CA ILE A 162 -8.40 8.00 7.17
C ILE A 162 -7.60 7.25 8.23
N ILE A 163 -7.49 7.79 9.46
CA ILE A 163 -6.86 7.08 10.58
C ILE A 163 -7.56 5.74 10.83
N ALA A 164 -8.89 5.75 10.89
CA ALA A 164 -9.68 4.54 11.12
C ALA A 164 -9.51 3.52 9.98
N GLY A 165 -9.56 3.96 8.72
CA GLY A 165 -9.36 3.10 7.55
C GLY A 165 -7.96 2.48 7.50
N VAL A 166 -6.91 3.28 7.76
CA VAL A 166 -5.52 2.82 7.86
C VAL A 166 -5.36 1.81 9.00
N THR A 167 -5.87 2.15 10.18
CA THR A 167 -5.76 1.31 11.37
C THR A 167 -6.44 -0.03 11.14
N PHE A 168 -7.68 -0.01 10.63
CA PHE A 168 -8.42 -1.21 10.31
C PHE A 168 -7.68 -2.06 9.26
N MET A 169 -7.23 -1.45 8.15
CA MET A 169 -6.55 -2.20 7.10
C MET A 169 -5.22 -2.80 7.57
N PHE A 170 -4.50 -2.09 8.44
CA PHE A 170 -3.29 -2.58 9.07
C PHE A 170 -3.58 -3.81 9.94
N PHE A 171 -4.56 -3.72 10.85
CA PHE A 171 -4.96 -4.86 11.69
C PHE A 171 -5.49 -6.02 10.85
N ALA A 172 -6.32 -5.76 9.84
CA ALA A 172 -6.78 -6.78 8.91
C ALA A 172 -5.60 -7.43 8.18
N SER A 173 -4.54 -6.69 7.84
CA SER A 173 -3.35 -7.26 7.20
C SER A 173 -2.51 -8.14 8.11
N VAL A 174 -2.51 -7.83 9.40
CA VAL A 174 -1.81 -8.60 10.43
C VAL A 174 -2.60 -9.86 10.81
N LEU A 175 -3.93 -9.73 10.96
CA LEU A 175 -4.80 -10.80 11.45
C LEU A 175 -5.32 -11.71 10.33
N MET A 176 -5.53 -11.19 9.12
CA MET A 176 -6.10 -11.92 7.99
C MET A 176 -5.04 -12.15 6.92
N PHE A 177 -4.49 -13.37 6.91
CA PHE A 177 -3.48 -13.83 5.95
C PHE A 177 -2.19 -12.99 6.00
N PRO A 178 -1.46 -12.99 7.13
CA PRO A 178 -0.22 -12.24 7.23
C PRO A 178 0.77 -12.73 6.16
N ARG A 179 1.26 -11.80 5.36
CA ARG A 179 2.26 -12.05 4.32
C ARG A 179 3.38 -11.06 4.47
N THR A 180 4.58 -11.62 4.58
CA THR A 180 5.78 -10.89 4.94
C THR A 180 6.65 -10.67 3.71
N GLY A 181 7.39 -9.56 3.70
CA GLY A 181 8.37 -9.25 2.65
C GLY A 181 9.40 -10.37 2.54
N THR A 182 9.81 -10.94 3.68
CA THR A 182 10.74 -12.07 3.74
C THR A 182 10.24 -13.31 2.98
N GLU A 183 8.98 -13.72 3.19
CA GLU A 183 8.40 -14.86 2.47
C GLU A 183 8.27 -14.60 0.97
N ALA A 184 7.91 -13.35 0.61
CA ALA A 184 7.85 -12.94 -0.77
C ALA A 184 9.24 -12.98 -1.43
N ALA A 185 10.28 -12.46 -0.78
CA ALA A 185 11.66 -12.49 -1.25
C ALA A 185 12.15 -13.93 -1.46
N ILE A 186 11.91 -14.84 -0.49
CA ILE A 186 12.28 -16.26 -0.63
C ILE A 186 11.58 -16.91 -1.82
N ARG A 187 10.29 -16.63 -2.03
CA ARG A 187 9.54 -17.15 -3.17
C ARG A 187 10.11 -16.63 -4.49
N GLU A 188 10.41 -15.35 -4.60
CA GLU A 188 11.00 -14.78 -5.82
C GLU A 188 12.45 -15.28 -6.03
N MET A 189 13.23 -15.53 -4.98
CA MET A 189 14.55 -16.16 -5.08
C MET A 189 14.47 -17.58 -5.66
N ARG A 190 13.46 -18.37 -5.25
CA ARG A 190 13.23 -19.70 -5.84
C ARG A 190 12.89 -19.61 -7.33
N LYS A 191 12.10 -18.61 -7.74
CA LYS A 191 11.81 -18.38 -9.16
C LYS A 191 13.06 -17.96 -9.93
N ALA A 192 13.88 -17.07 -9.36
CA ALA A 192 15.14 -16.67 -9.95
C ALA A 192 16.08 -17.88 -10.12
N ALA A 193 16.21 -18.72 -9.08
CA ALA A 193 17.01 -19.95 -9.17
C ALA A 193 16.48 -20.92 -10.23
N ALA A 194 15.16 -21.10 -10.34
CA ALA A 194 14.54 -21.92 -11.38
C ALA A 194 14.76 -21.36 -12.78
N ALA A 195 14.62 -20.04 -12.97
CA ALA A 195 14.87 -19.37 -14.24
C ALA A 195 16.35 -19.46 -14.64
N LEU A 196 17.27 -19.34 -13.68
CA LEU A 196 18.70 -19.51 -13.92
C LEU A 196 19.05 -20.96 -14.31
N ALA A 197 18.42 -21.95 -13.66
CA ALA A 197 18.59 -23.35 -14.02
C ALA A 197 18.07 -23.63 -15.44
N ALA A 198 16.91 -23.07 -15.80
CA ALA A 198 16.36 -23.17 -17.16
C ALA A 198 17.28 -22.50 -18.19
N LEU A 199 17.77 -21.28 -17.90
CA LEU A 199 18.74 -20.58 -18.75
C LEU A 199 20.00 -21.42 -18.97
N HIS A 200 20.53 -22.01 -17.90
CA HIS A 200 21.71 -22.87 -17.97
C HIS A 200 21.44 -24.11 -18.85
N GLN A 201 20.29 -24.75 -18.69
CA GLN A 201 19.90 -25.90 -19.50
C GLN A 201 19.76 -25.53 -20.98
N HIS A 202 19.03 -24.46 -21.30
CA HIS A 202 18.85 -24.00 -22.68
C HIS A 202 20.16 -23.58 -23.34
N ALA A 203 21.10 -23.01 -22.58
CA ALA A 203 22.42 -22.67 -23.09
C ALA A 203 23.23 -23.91 -23.47
N TRP A 204 23.14 -24.99 -22.69
CA TRP A 204 23.78 -26.27 -23.03
C TRP A 204 23.12 -26.95 -24.22
N ASP A 205 21.78 -26.99 -24.25
CA ASP A 205 21.03 -27.55 -25.38
C ASP A 205 21.40 -26.83 -26.69
N ALA A 206 21.50 -25.49 -26.66
CA ALA A 206 21.93 -24.68 -27.80
C ALA A 206 23.37 -25.01 -28.25
N LEU A 207 24.27 -25.26 -27.30
CA LEU A 207 25.66 -25.61 -27.59
C LEU A 207 25.77 -27.00 -28.23
N ASP A 208 24.99 -27.96 -27.75
CA ASP A 208 24.97 -29.32 -28.30
C ASP A 208 24.38 -29.36 -29.72
N GLU A 209 23.32 -28.56 -29.99
CA GLU A 209 22.79 -28.35 -31.34
C GLU A 209 23.85 -27.75 -32.28
N ALA A 210 24.59 -26.75 -31.81
CA ALA A 210 25.67 -26.13 -32.59
C ALA A 210 26.80 -27.13 -32.89
N ARG A 211 27.16 -27.98 -31.93
CA ARG A 211 28.23 -28.99 -32.07
C ARG A 211 27.85 -30.12 -33.04
N THR A 212 26.58 -30.50 -33.08
CA THR A 212 26.07 -31.60 -33.92
C THR A 212 25.83 -31.20 -35.38
N GLY A 213 26.07 -29.94 -35.74
CA GLY A 213 25.92 -29.47 -37.12
C GLY A 213 24.47 -29.39 -37.59
N GLY A 214 23.52 -29.20 -36.66
CA GLY A 214 22.11 -29.02 -36.97
C GLY A 214 21.83 -27.68 -37.65
N GLU A 215 22.15 -27.57 -38.94
CA GLU A 215 21.89 -26.37 -39.73
C GLU A 215 20.37 -26.18 -39.95
N GLY A 216 19.80 -25.14 -39.33
CA GLY A 216 18.78 -24.34 -40.03
C GLY A 216 17.52 -23.92 -39.28
N LYS A 217 17.09 -24.62 -38.21
CA LYS A 217 15.86 -24.24 -37.47
C LYS A 217 15.93 -24.34 -35.94
N GLY A 218 16.73 -25.24 -35.37
CA GLY A 218 16.87 -25.40 -33.91
C GLY A 218 17.51 -24.19 -33.23
N GLY A 219 18.64 -23.71 -33.77
CA GLY A 219 19.43 -22.65 -33.12
C GLY A 219 18.69 -21.32 -32.90
N LYS A 220 17.79 -20.90 -33.81
CA LYS A 220 16.97 -19.71 -33.58
C LYS A 220 15.99 -19.90 -32.42
N SER A 221 15.42 -21.11 -32.29
CA SER A 221 14.53 -21.45 -31.19
C SER A 221 15.27 -21.50 -29.86
N ALA A 222 16.47 -22.10 -29.83
CA ALA A 222 17.28 -22.20 -28.62
C ALA A 222 17.76 -20.83 -28.11
N MET A 223 18.11 -19.93 -29.03
CA MET A 223 18.48 -18.55 -28.68
C MET A 223 17.31 -17.78 -28.06
N THR A 224 16.11 -17.86 -28.67
CA THR A 224 14.91 -17.22 -28.10
C THR A 224 14.57 -17.77 -26.72
N LEU A 225 14.68 -19.09 -26.50
CA LEU A 225 14.47 -19.69 -25.17
C LEU A 225 15.48 -19.18 -24.13
N CYS A 226 16.74 -18.97 -24.52
CA CYS A 226 17.74 -18.36 -23.64
C CYS A 226 17.41 -16.89 -23.32
N GLU A 227 16.98 -16.11 -24.32
CA GLU A 227 16.56 -14.71 -24.12
C GLU A 227 15.36 -14.62 -23.16
N ASP A 228 14.33 -15.44 -23.36
CA ASP A 228 13.16 -15.51 -22.49
C ASP A 228 13.53 -15.92 -21.05
N ALA A 229 14.39 -16.93 -20.89
CA ALA A 229 14.86 -17.37 -19.58
C ALA A 229 15.72 -16.30 -18.89
N HIS A 230 16.53 -15.56 -19.65
CA HIS A 230 17.31 -14.44 -19.14
C HIS A 230 16.40 -13.28 -18.67
N GLU A 231 15.38 -12.91 -19.45
CA GLU A 231 14.42 -11.88 -19.05
C GLU A 231 13.64 -12.31 -17.80
N ALA A 232 13.20 -13.57 -17.73
CA ALA A 232 12.52 -14.13 -16.57
C ALA A 232 13.42 -14.09 -15.32
N PHE A 233 14.69 -14.44 -15.46
CA PHE A 233 15.69 -14.34 -14.39
C PHE A 233 15.87 -12.89 -13.93
N ALA A 234 16.12 -11.96 -14.86
CA ALA A 234 16.32 -10.54 -14.54
C ALA A 234 15.10 -9.93 -13.83
N LYS A 235 13.88 -10.28 -14.28
CA LYS A 235 12.63 -9.86 -13.64
C LYS A 235 12.50 -10.43 -12.22
N ALA A 236 12.82 -11.71 -12.02
CA ALA A 236 12.77 -12.34 -10.72
C ALA A 236 13.80 -11.73 -9.75
N VAL A 237 15.02 -11.44 -10.21
CA VAL A 237 16.06 -10.78 -9.40
C VAL A 237 15.61 -9.39 -8.94
N ARG A 238 15.07 -8.55 -9.84
CA ARG A 238 14.50 -7.24 -9.45
C ARG A 238 13.39 -7.39 -8.42
N ALA A 239 12.51 -8.37 -8.58
CA ALA A 239 11.46 -8.65 -7.61
C ALA A 239 12.02 -9.12 -6.26
N VAL A 240 13.15 -9.83 -6.23
CA VAL A 240 13.86 -10.17 -4.97
C VAL A 240 14.38 -8.90 -4.31
N GLU A 241 15.06 -8.03 -5.05
CA GLU A 241 15.59 -6.76 -4.54
C GLU A 241 14.47 -5.88 -3.93
N ASP A 242 13.34 -5.75 -4.64
CA ASP A 242 12.18 -5.00 -4.16
C ASP A 242 11.60 -5.58 -2.86
N ASN A 243 11.49 -6.91 -2.75
CA ASN A 243 10.96 -7.56 -1.55
C ASN A 243 11.96 -7.57 -0.39
N LEU A 244 13.27 -7.61 -0.67
CA LEU A 244 14.33 -7.49 0.35
C LEU A 244 14.32 -6.10 0.97
N ALA A 245 14.14 -5.03 0.18
CA ALA A 245 14.03 -3.67 0.71
C ALA A 245 12.84 -3.53 1.68
N ILE A 246 11.74 -4.28 1.45
CA ILE A 246 10.60 -4.35 2.37
C ILE A 246 10.97 -5.18 3.62
N ALA A 247 11.64 -6.31 3.43
CA ALA A 247 12.05 -7.22 4.51
C ALA A 247 13.06 -6.57 5.48
N ASP A 248 13.95 -5.71 4.99
CA ASP A 248 14.92 -4.97 5.81
C ASP A 248 14.23 -4.00 6.79
N GLU A 249 13.00 -3.57 6.48
CA GLU A 249 12.16 -2.73 7.33
C GLU A 249 11.20 -3.55 8.21
N GLU A 250 11.33 -4.89 8.24
CA GLU A 250 10.53 -5.78 9.08
C GLU A 250 11.30 -6.22 10.33
N VAL A 251 10.64 -6.19 11.48
CA VAL A 251 11.16 -6.68 12.76
C VAL A 251 10.37 -7.91 13.18
N PHE A 252 11.08 -9.00 13.45
CA PHE A 252 10.46 -10.24 13.92
C PHE A 252 10.01 -10.09 15.37
N LEU A 253 8.70 -10.21 15.60
CA LEU A 253 8.11 -10.13 16.93
C LEU A 253 7.84 -11.51 17.56
N GLY A 254 7.64 -12.55 16.75
CA GLY A 254 7.37 -13.89 17.27
C GLY A 254 6.51 -14.74 16.33
N LEU A 255 5.93 -15.80 16.89
CA LEU A 255 5.03 -16.70 16.20
C LEU A 255 3.61 -16.53 16.75
N VAL A 256 2.64 -16.27 15.89
CA VAL A 256 1.22 -16.20 16.25
C VAL A 256 0.44 -17.12 15.31
N TRP A 257 -0.30 -18.08 15.86
CA TRP A 257 -0.99 -19.14 15.11
C TRP A 257 -0.09 -19.90 14.12
N GLY A 258 1.18 -20.11 14.48
CA GLY A 258 2.16 -20.78 13.61
C GLY A 258 2.74 -19.90 12.49
N HIS A 259 2.27 -18.66 12.34
CA HIS A 259 2.81 -17.70 11.38
C HIS A 259 3.84 -16.78 12.02
N ARG A 260 4.88 -16.44 11.26
CA ARG A 260 5.91 -15.47 11.67
C ARG A 260 5.32 -14.07 11.62
N MET A 261 5.21 -13.45 12.79
CA MET A 261 4.78 -12.07 12.93
C MET A 261 5.98 -11.16 12.73
N LEU A 262 6.00 -10.51 11.59
CA LEU A 262 6.93 -9.45 11.25
C LEU A 262 6.14 -8.14 11.32
N LEU A 263 6.66 -7.09 11.97
CA LEU A 263 6.04 -5.76 11.98
C LEU A 263 6.98 -4.73 11.37
N PRO A 264 6.46 -3.63 10.79
CA PRO A 264 7.30 -2.54 10.31
C PRO A 264 8.16 -1.96 11.45
N LYS A 265 9.44 -1.71 11.17
CA LYS A 265 10.43 -1.21 12.13
C LYS A 265 9.99 0.09 12.80
N TRP A 266 9.48 1.05 12.03
CA TRP A 266 8.98 2.32 12.56
C TRP A 266 7.87 2.15 13.60
N LEU A 267 7.04 1.11 13.47
CA LEU A 267 5.97 0.83 14.43
C LEU A 267 6.54 0.29 15.75
N VAL A 268 7.53 -0.61 15.66
CA VAL A 268 8.21 -1.16 16.84
C VAL A 268 9.01 -0.07 17.55
N GLU A 269 9.74 0.75 16.81
CA GLU A 269 10.48 1.90 17.35
C GLU A 269 9.53 2.93 17.98
N GLY A 270 8.42 3.24 17.32
CA GLY A 270 7.39 4.14 17.86
C GLY A 270 6.78 3.61 19.16
N ALA A 271 6.43 2.32 19.21
CA ALA A 271 5.94 1.68 20.43
C ALA A 271 6.98 1.72 21.55
N TYR A 272 8.26 1.49 21.23
CA TYR A 272 9.36 1.58 22.20
C TYR A 272 9.51 2.99 22.77
N VAL A 273 9.45 4.03 21.92
CA VAL A 273 9.48 5.43 22.36
C VAL A 273 8.30 5.75 23.26
N LEU A 274 7.08 5.34 22.88
CA LEU A 274 5.88 5.56 23.70
C LEU A 274 5.99 4.90 25.08
N VAL A 275 6.45 3.64 25.15
CA VAL A 275 6.67 2.94 26.42
C VAL A 275 7.75 3.65 27.25
N ARG A 276 8.80 4.18 26.62
CA ARG A 276 9.84 4.92 27.31
C ARG A 276 9.33 6.25 27.87
N VAL A 277 8.53 6.98 27.10
CA VAL A 277 7.89 8.24 27.53
C VAL A 277 6.91 7.99 28.67
N ALA A 278 6.09 6.94 28.59
CA ALA A 278 5.14 6.57 29.64
C ALA A 278 5.82 6.14 30.96
N LYS A 279 7.08 5.69 30.90
CA LYS A 279 7.89 5.34 32.08
C LYS A 279 8.65 6.54 32.67
N LEU A 280 8.61 7.72 32.03
CA LEU A 280 9.20 8.91 32.64
C LEU A 280 8.40 9.28 33.89
N PRO A 281 9.06 9.52 35.04
CA PRO A 281 8.36 9.90 36.26
C PRO A 281 7.56 11.19 36.03
N ALA A 282 6.35 11.26 36.58
CA ALA A 282 5.38 12.33 36.37
C ALA A 282 5.86 13.76 36.74
N GLY A 283 7.06 13.91 37.32
CA GLY A 283 7.67 15.20 37.64
C GLY A 283 8.61 15.78 36.57
N LEU A 284 8.69 15.17 35.37
CA LEU A 284 9.61 15.55 34.29
C LEU A 284 8.91 15.96 32.97
N LEU A 285 7.57 16.01 32.97
CA LEU A 285 6.71 16.51 31.88
C LEU A 285 5.99 17.77 32.36
#